data_AF-A0A836CD76-F1
#
_entry.id   AF-A0A836CD76-F1
#
_cell.length_a   1.000
_cell.length_b   1.000
_cell.length_c   1.000
_cell.angle_alpha   90.00
_cell.angle_beta   90.00
_cell.angle_gamma   90.00
#
_symmetry.space_group_name_H-M   'P 1'
#
loop_
_entity.id
_entity.type
_entity.pdbx_description
1 polymer ?
#
loop_
_entity_poly.entity_id
_entity_poly.type
_entity_poly.pdbx_seq_one_letter_code
_entity_poly.pdbx_strand_id
1 'polypeptide(L)'
;MRKAIYFEVGDAAHSMSASIGQGVNAALESVSVLAEELGCAGKGGDAPCAPVQAEDVPAAVTRYSARRLPDAVGICAMSHRGSGRTPLQRAVFVAQRAVFVAQRDRLGRADAEMMCTAALGKLGLSAPPALALVGRPDISYASIYATELRQRAAAAALIVATLAAAAATAALRSAVPPLALAAALCALSAAARLRRATRGGARAHSA
;
A
#
# COMPACT_ATOMS: atom_id res chain seq x y z
N MET A 1 20.31 43.32 -15.74
CA MET A 1 19.68 43.15 -14.42
C MET A 1 19.45 41.65 -14.20
N ARG A 2 19.96 41.06 -13.11
CA ARG A 2 19.67 39.66 -12.77
C ARG A 2 18.27 39.61 -12.11
N LYS A 3 17.35 38.80 -12.63
CA LYS A 3 16.07 38.54 -11.93
C LYS A 3 16.37 37.75 -10.66
N ALA A 4 15.79 38.16 -9.54
CA ALA A 4 15.81 37.35 -8.33
C ALA A 4 15.06 36.04 -8.57
N ILE A 5 15.63 34.94 -8.10
CA ILE A 5 15.03 33.60 -8.16
C ILE A 5 14.49 33.32 -6.76
N TYR A 6 13.19 33.12 -6.66
CA TYR A 6 12.52 32.75 -5.42
C TYR A 6 12.10 31.29 -5.51
N PHE A 7 12.25 30.56 -4.41
CA PHE A 7 11.76 29.20 -4.26
C PHE A 7 11.26 29.00 -2.82
N GLU A 8 10.31 28.09 -2.65
CA GLU A 8 9.69 27.78 -1.37
C GLU A 8 10.06 26.37 -0.95
N VAL A 9 10.17 26.13 0.35
CA VAL A 9 10.51 24.83 0.93
C VAL A 9 9.66 24.57 2.17
N GLY A 10 9.32 23.31 2.40
CA GLY A 10 8.57 22.89 3.59
C GLY A 10 7.16 23.47 3.62
N ASP A 11 6.73 23.96 4.78
CA ASP A 11 5.36 24.44 5.00
C ASP A 11 5.00 25.63 4.09
N ALA A 12 5.98 26.45 3.70
CA ALA A 12 5.78 27.54 2.74
C ALA A 12 5.37 27.02 1.35
N ALA A 13 5.90 25.87 0.93
CA ALA A 13 5.60 25.25 -0.36
C ALA A 13 4.40 24.30 -0.32
N HIS A 14 4.15 23.64 0.82
CA HIS A 14 3.16 22.56 0.91
C HIS A 14 2.59 22.37 2.31
N SER A 15 1.93 23.40 2.84
CA SER A 15 1.29 23.29 4.15
C SER A 15 0.25 22.15 4.23
N MET A 16 0.30 21.39 5.32
CA MET A 16 -0.49 20.17 5.50
C MET A 16 -1.03 20.02 6.92
N SER A 17 -2.12 19.27 7.06
CA SER A 17 -2.66 18.93 8.39
C SER A 17 -1.69 18.04 9.18
N ALA A 18 -1.69 18.16 10.51
CA ALA A 18 -0.86 17.35 11.40
C ALA A 18 -1.35 15.89 11.59
N SER A 19 -2.28 15.42 10.76
CA SER A 19 -3.05 14.18 10.97
C SER A 19 -2.22 12.89 10.85
N ILE A 20 -1.09 12.96 10.15
CA ILE A 20 -0.18 11.82 9.92
C ILE A 20 1.23 12.07 10.49
N GLY A 21 1.46 13.22 11.14
CA GLY A 21 2.73 13.54 11.80
C GLY A 21 3.95 13.68 10.87
N GLN A 22 3.76 13.94 9.58
CA GLN A 22 4.85 13.98 8.58
C GLN A 22 5.31 15.38 8.17
N GLY A 23 4.76 16.46 8.76
CA GLY A 23 5.09 17.83 8.35
C GLY A 23 6.59 18.15 8.44
N VAL A 24 7.20 17.88 9.60
CA VAL A 24 8.64 18.11 9.82
C VAL A 24 9.48 17.20 8.94
N ASN A 25 9.14 15.91 8.83
CA ASN A 25 9.88 14.96 8.01
C ASN A 25 9.89 15.36 6.52
N ALA A 26 8.74 15.74 5.98
CA ALA A 26 8.61 16.19 4.59
C ALA A 26 9.36 17.51 4.34
N ALA A 27 9.41 18.41 5.33
CA ALA A 27 10.20 19.63 5.25
C ALA A 27 11.72 19.35 5.24
N LEU A 28 12.20 18.49 6.15
CA LEU A 28 13.61 18.10 6.21
C LEU A 28 14.07 17.39 4.94
N GLU A 29 13.26 16.47 4.41
CA GLU A 29 13.53 15.80 3.14
C GLU A 29 13.57 16.82 1.98
N SER A 30 12.67 17.81 1.98
CA SER A 30 12.67 18.88 0.98
C SER A 30 13.95 19.71 1.01
N VAL A 31 14.49 20.00 2.21
CA VAL A 31 15.78 20.69 2.35
C VAL A 31 16.93 19.82 1.85
N SER A 32 16.93 18.51 2.17
CA SER A 32 17.95 17.56 1.70
C SER A 32 18.00 17.49 0.18
N VAL A 33 16.84 17.30 -0.47
CA VAL A 33 16.76 17.21 -1.93
C VAL A 33 17.13 18.54 -2.59
N LEU A 34 16.75 19.68 -2.01
CA LEU A 34 17.21 20.97 -2.52
C LEU A 34 18.73 21.12 -2.44
N ALA A 35 19.34 20.72 -1.31
CA ALA A 35 20.79 20.75 -1.13
C ALA A 35 21.50 19.83 -2.14
N GLU A 36 20.95 18.64 -2.42
CA GLU A 36 21.43 17.74 -3.48
C GLU A 36 21.37 18.40 -4.85
N GLU A 37 20.21 18.97 -5.22
CA GLU A 37 20.01 19.57 -6.55
C GLU A 37 20.86 20.81 -6.78
N LEU A 38 21.11 21.58 -5.72
CA LEU A 38 22.06 22.69 -5.73
C LEU A 38 23.49 22.15 -5.86
N GLY A 39 23.93 21.22 -5.00
CA GLY A 39 25.28 20.64 -5.01
C GLY A 39 25.66 19.88 -6.30
N CYS A 40 24.66 19.36 -7.02
CA CYS A 40 24.81 18.67 -8.30
C CYS A 40 24.49 19.57 -9.52
N ALA A 41 24.21 20.86 -9.32
CA ALA A 41 23.81 21.73 -10.41
C ALA A 41 24.93 21.90 -11.43
N GLY A 42 24.67 21.46 -12.67
CA GLY A 42 25.61 21.54 -13.79
C GLY A 42 26.35 20.25 -14.12
N LYS A 43 26.16 19.13 -13.39
CA LYS A 43 26.78 17.84 -13.73
C LYS A 43 25.74 16.72 -13.86
N GLY A 44 25.76 16.04 -15.00
CA GLY A 44 25.07 14.76 -15.17
C GLY A 44 25.93 13.62 -14.63
N GLY A 45 25.31 12.66 -13.94
CA GLY A 45 25.96 11.45 -13.42
C GLY A 45 26.84 11.68 -12.18
N ASP A 46 27.39 10.57 -11.64
CA ASP A 46 28.14 10.38 -10.36
C ASP A 46 29.39 11.27 -10.13
N ALA A 47 29.49 12.42 -10.76
CA ALA A 47 30.59 13.35 -10.56
C ALA A 47 30.51 14.02 -9.16
N PRO A 48 31.64 14.18 -8.46
CA PRO A 48 31.67 14.81 -7.15
C PRO A 48 31.13 16.25 -7.21
N CYS A 49 30.32 16.60 -6.21
CA CYS A 49 29.66 17.89 -6.05
C CYS A 49 30.69 19.03 -5.99
N ALA A 50 30.55 20.03 -6.86
CA ALA A 50 31.39 21.22 -6.93
C ALA A 50 30.62 22.44 -6.38
N PRO A 51 31.29 23.53 -5.97
CA PRO A 51 30.60 24.74 -5.56
C PRO A 51 29.70 25.31 -6.67
N VAL A 52 28.41 25.44 -6.35
CA VAL A 52 27.32 25.90 -7.22
C VAL A 52 27.59 27.31 -7.75
N GLN A 53 27.51 27.51 -9.07
CA GLN A 53 27.54 28.86 -9.63
C GLN A 53 26.14 29.47 -9.63
N ALA A 54 26.07 30.80 -9.51
CA ALA A 54 24.79 31.51 -9.44
C ALA A 54 23.90 31.28 -10.68
N GLU A 55 24.50 31.02 -11.84
CA GLU A 55 23.79 30.67 -13.08
C GLU A 55 23.11 29.29 -13.06
N ASP A 56 23.56 28.35 -12.22
CA ASP A 56 23.03 26.99 -12.16
C ASP A 56 21.80 26.86 -11.24
N VAL A 57 21.60 27.83 -10.35
CA VAL A 57 20.50 27.88 -9.37
C VAL A 57 19.10 27.71 -10.00
N PRO A 58 18.71 28.42 -11.08
CA PRO A 58 17.37 28.23 -11.65
C PRO A 58 17.14 26.82 -12.20
N ALA A 59 18.17 26.19 -12.78
CA ALA A 59 18.07 24.81 -13.26
C ALA A 59 17.95 23.82 -12.08
N ALA A 60 18.70 24.05 -10.99
CA ALA A 60 18.59 23.28 -9.76
C ALA A 60 17.20 23.39 -9.13
N VAL A 61 16.65 24.60 -9.00
CA VAL A 61 15.29 24.81 -8.48
C VAL A 61 14.26 24.09 -9.34
N THR A 62 14.42 24.10 -10.67
CA THR A 62 13.52 23.39 -11.59
C THR A 62 13.55 21.88 -11.36
N ARG A 63 14.73 21.27 -11.21
CA ARG A 63 14.88 19.83 -10.91
C ARG A 63 14.35 19.48 -9.53
N TYR A 64 14.62 20.33 -8.53
CA TYR A 64 14.07 20.21 -7.18
C TYR A 64 12.54 20.16 -7.21
N SER A 65 11.89 21.13 -7.87
CA SER A 65 10.43 21.18 -7.98
C SER A 65 9.89 19.97 -8.73
N ALA A 66 10.53 19.55 -9.83
CA ALA A 66 10.11 18.36 -10.57
C ALA A 66 10.18 17.08 -9.73
N ARG A 67 11.21 16.94 -8.88
CA ARG A 67 11.39 15.79 -7.98
C ARG A 67 10.45 15.82 -6.78
N ARG A 68 10.22 16.99 -6.18
CA ARG A 68 9.46 17.12 -4.92
C ARG A 68 7.98 17.38 -5.08
N LEU A 69 7.52 17.96 -6.18
CA LEU A 69 6.10 18.28 -6.36
C LEU A 69 5.19 17.04 -6.26
N PRO A 70 5.48 15.89 -6.89
CA PRO A 70 4.64 14.71 -6.76
C PRO A 70 4.54 14.21 -5.31
N ASP A 71 5.65 14.26 -4.57
CA ASP A 71 5.71 13.82 -3.18
C ASP A 71 4.97 14.77 -2.24
N ALA A 72 5.11 16.09 -2.45
CA ALA A 72 4.35 17.11 -1.75
C ALA A 72 2.83 16.91 -1.95
N VAL A 73 2.40 16.68 -3.18
CA VAL A 73 1.00 16.36 -3.49
C VAL A 73 0.55 15.08 -2.79
N GLY A 74 1.37 14.02 -2.83
CA GLY A 74 1.10 12.75 -2.17
C GLY A 74 0.91 12.89 -0.66
N ILE A 75 1.84 13.55 0.02
CA ILE A 75 1.81 13.69 1.48
C ILE A 75 0.69 14.61 1.95
N CYS A 76 0.43 15.73 1.25
CA CYS A 76 -0.71 16.61 1.54
C CYS A 76 -2.05 15.88 1.35
N ALA A 77 -2.18 15.07 0.29
CA ALA A 77 -3.41 14.31 0.04
C ALA A 77 -3.66 13.25 1.12
N MET A 78 -2.62 12.51 1.54
CA MET A 78 -2.69 11.56 2.66
C MET A 78 -3.07 12.26 3.96
N SER A 79 -2.42 13.40 4.24
CA SER A 79 -2.68 14.22 5.42
C SER A 79 -4.13 14.73 5.46
N HIS A 80 -4.63 15.31 4.37
CA HIS A 80 -5.99 15.84 4.31
C HIS A 80 -7.04 14.75 4.56
N ARG A 81 -6.84 13.55 3.99
CA ARG A 81 -7.73 12.41 4.20
C ARG A 81 -7.70 11.90 5.64
N GLY A 82 -6.54 11.97 6.28
CA GLY A 82 -6.32 11.47 7.63
C GLY A 82 -6.37 9.95 7.71
N SER A 83 -5.54 9.39 8.59
CA SER A 83 -5.59 7.98 8.96
C SER A 83 -6.65 7.74 10.05
N GLY A 84 -7.54 6.77 9.83
CA GLY A 84 -8.39 6.22 10.90
C GLY A 84 -9.56 7.08 11.37
N ARG A 85 -10.05 8.01 10.56
CA ARG A 85 -11.21 8.86 10.90
C ARG A 85 -12.54 8.10 10.91
N THR A 86 -12.68 7.06 10.08
CA THR A 86 -13.91 6.23 10.03
C THR A 86 -13.69 4.85 10.66
N PRO A 87 -14.73 4.23 11.26
CA PRO A 87 -14.65 2.86 11.76
C PRO A 87 -14.19 1.84 10.70
N LEU A 88 -14.64 2.03 9.46
CA LEU A 88 -14.24 1.19 8.33
C LEU A 88 -12.72 1.28 8.06
N GLN A 89 -12.16 2.49 8.02
CA GLN A 89 -10.72 2.68 7.85
C GLN A 89 -9.92 2.04 8.98
N ARG A 90 -10.41 2.10 10.23
CA ARG A 90 -9.77 1.43 11.37
C ARG A 90 -9.81 -0.10 11.21
N ALA A 91 -10.94 -0.66 10.81
CA ALA A 91 -11.08 -2.10 10.58
C ALA A 91 -10.17 -2.58 9.45
N VAL A 92 -10.12 -1.85 8.33
CA VAL A 92 -9.21 -2.14 7.20
C VAL A 92 -7.76 -2.07 7.66
N PHE A 93 -7.37 -1.03 8.41
CA PHE A 93 -6.01 -0.91 8.93
C PHE A 93 -5.64 -2.08 9.86
N VAL A 94 -6.53 -2.46 10.78
CA VAL A 94 -6.31 -3.60 11.69
C VAL A 94 -6.16 -4.90 10.90
N ALA A 95 -7.01 -5.14 9.91
CA ALA A 95 -6.92 -6.32 9.05
C ALA A 95 -5.59 -6.34 8.27
N GLN A 96 -5.21 -5.23 7.65
CA GLN A 96 -3.93 -5.10 6.92
C GLN A 96 -2.74 -5.33 7.85
N ARG A 97 -2.75 -4.74 9.05
CA ARG A 97 -1.70 -4.92 10.05
C ARG A 97 -1.62 -6.37 10.52
N ALA A 98 -2.74 -7.03 10.76
CA ALA A 98 -2.77 -8.43 11.17
C ALA A 98 -2.20 -9.35 10.08
N VAL A 99 -2.57 -9.12 8.81
CA VAL A 99 -2.00 -9.85 7.67
C VAL A 99 -0.50 -9.64 7.57
N PHE A 100 -0.04 -8.39 7.68
CA PHE A 100 1.38 -8.05 7.63
C PHE A 100 2.17 -8.73 8.77
N VAL A 101 1.69 -8.65 10.01
CA VAL A 101 2.34 -9.29 11.17
C VAL A 101 2.38 -10.81 11.01
N ALA A 102 1.25 -11.43 10.63
CA ALA A 102 1.17 -12.88 10.44
C ALA A 102 2.12 -13.39 9.34
N GLN A 103 2.33 -12.60 8.29
CA GLN A 103 3.30 -12.94 7.25
C GLN A 103 4.75 -12.72 7.69
N ARG A 104 5.02 -11.63 8.41
CA ARG A 104 6.36 -11.36 8.96
C ARG A 104 6.81 -12.47 9.90
N ASP A 105 5.91 -12.91 10.78
CA ASP A 105 6.20 -13.95 11.76
C ASP A 105 6.41 -15.33 11.09
N ARG A 106 5.85 -15.55 9.89
CA ARG A 106 6.07 -16.78 9.09
C ARG A 106 7.37 -16.78 8.29
N LEU A 107 7.90 -15.61 7.94
CA LEU A 107 9.03 -15.47 7.01
C LEU A 107 10.39 -15.20 7.69
N GLY A 108 10.44 -15.03 9.01
CA GLY A 108 11.69 -14.79 9.75
C GLY A 108 12.27 -13.37 9.58
N ARG A 109 12.87 -12.80 10.63
CA ARG A 109 13.11 -11.34 10.75
C ARG A 109 13.90 -10.65 9.62
N ALA A 110 14.85 -11.32 8.95
CA ALA A 110 15.74 -10.68 7.97
C ALA A 110 15.21 -10.81 6.52
N ASP A 111 14.62 -11.95 6.16
CA ASP A 111 14.07 -12.16 4.82
C ASP A 111 12.60 -11.74 4.71
N ALA A 112 11.89 -11.63 5.84
CA ALA A 112 10.47 -11.28 5.88
C ALA A 112 10.15 -9.89 5.35
N GLU A 113 11.00 -8.88 5.54
CA GLU A 113 10.62 -7.52 5.14
C GLU A 113 10.66 -7.37 3.62
N MET A 114 11.68 -7.92 2.98
CA MET A 114 11.84 -7.93 1.53
C MET A 114 10.89 -8.94 0.85
N MET A 115 10.73 -10.16 1.41
CA MET A 115 9.81 -11.17 0.88
C MET A 115 8.34 -10.88 1.20
N CYS A 116 7.98 -10.28 2.35
CA CYS A 116 6.60 -9.83 2.58
C CYS A 116 6.24 -8.77 1.55
N THR A 117 7.13 -7.83 1.25
CA THR A 117 6.88 -6.81 0.22
C THR A 117 6.64 -7.44 -1.16
N ALA A 118 7.39 -8.49 -1.52
CA ALA A 118 7.22 -9.22 -2.78
C ALA A 118 5.97 -10.14 -2.82
N ALA A 119 5.70 -10.89 -1.74
CA ALA A 119 4.56 -11.80 -1.63
C ALA A 119 3.23 -11.04 -1.50
N LEU A 120 3.25 -9.93 -0.75
CA LEU A 120 2.16 -8.98 -0.73
C LEU A 120 2.03 -8.24 -2.06
N GLY A 121 3.13 -7.89 -2.72
CA GLY A 121 3.14 -7.31 -4.06
C GLY A 121 2.39 -8.18 -5.07
N LYS A 122 2.56 -9.51 -5.01
CA LYS A 122 1.81 -10.49 -5.83
C LYS A 122 0.31 -10.54 -5.52
N LEU A 123 -0.09 -10.18 -4.30
CA LEU A 123 -1.48 -10.05 -3.87
C LEU A 123 -1.98 -8.59 -3.98
N GLY A 124 -1.16 -7.64 -4.44
CA GLY A 124 -1.45 -6.21 -4.45
C GLY A 124 -1.50 -5.53 -3.06
N LEU A 125 -1.03 -6.19 -2.01
CA LEU A 125 -1.20 -5.81 -0.60
C LEU A 125 0.09 -5.29 0.06
N SER A 126 0.88 -4.43 -0.58
CA SER A 126 2.13 -3.88 -0.02
C SER A 126 2.04 -3.38 1.44
N ALA A 127 3.18 -3.13 2.09
CA ALA A 127 3.23 -2.61 3.46
C ALA A 127 2.18 -1.50 3.68
N PRO A 128 1.41 -1.53 4.78
CA PRO A 128 0.44 -0.49 5.09
C PRO A 128 1.06 0.90 4.94
N PRO A 129 0.40 1.86 4.27
CA PRO A 129 0.97 3.18 4.01
C PRO A 129 1.51 3.87 5.27
N ALA A 130 0.82 3.70 6.41
CA ALA A 130 1.27 4.22 7.71
C ALA A 130 2.62 3.63 8.19
N LEU A 131 2.91 2.36 7.85
CA LEU A 131 4.21 1.75 8.13
C LEU A 131 5.26 2.19 7.12
N ALA A 132 4.91 2.32 5.84
CA ALA A 132 5.82 2.80 4.81
C ALA A 132 6.30 4.23 5.09
N LEU A 133 5.41 5.12 5.55
CA LEU A 133 5.73 6.50 5.91
C LEU A 133 6.81 6.64 7.01
N VAL A 134 6.95 5.64 7.89
CA VAL A 134 7.87 5.70 9.03
C VAL A 134 9.09 4.80 8.82
N GLY A 135 8.90 3.63 8.21
CA GLY A 135 9.92 2.60 8.10
C GLY A 135 10.65 2.51 6.76
N ARG A 136 10.22 3.27 5.74
CA ARG A 136 10.76 3.18 4.37
C ARG A 136 11.15 4.55 3.82
N PRO A 137 12.24 5.17 4.33
CA PRO A 137 12.72 6.46 3.82
C PRO A 137 13.21 6.39 2.37
N ASP A 138 13.42 5.17 1.83
CA ASP A 138 13.80 4.91 0.45
C ASP A 138 12.63 5.04 -0.55
N ILE A 139 11.38 5.11 -0.07
CA ILE A 139 10.19 5.18 -0.92
C ILE A 139 9.61 6.59 -0.90
N SER A 140 9.39 7.16 -2.08
CA SER A 140 8.80 8.48 -2.22
C SER A 140 7.35 8.55 -1.72
N TYR A 141 6.92 9.70 -1.18
CA TYR A 141 5.55 9.89 -0.71
C TYR A 141 4.50 9.71 -1.82
N ALA A 142 4.80 10.08 -3.06
CA ALA A 142 3.93 9.85 -4.21
C ALA A 142 3.68 8.36 -4.45
N SER A 143 4.73 7.53 -4.31
CA SER A 143 4.62 6.07 -4.46
C SER A 143 3.80 5.43 -3.33
N ILE A 144 4.02 5.88 -2.10
CA ILE A 144 3.22 5.47 -0.93
C ILE A 144 1.75 5.83 -1.14
N TYR A 145 1.47 7.04 -1.63
CA TYR A 145 0.11 7.50 -1.90
C TYR A 145 -0.58 6.72 -3.02
N ALA A 146 0.11 6.47 -4.14
CA ALA A 146 -0.42 5.63 -5.22
C ALA A 146 -0.75 4.22 -4.74
N THR A 147 0.08 3.70 -3.83
CA THR A 147 -0.12 2.41 -3.18
C THR A 147 -1.34 2.41 -2.27
N GLU A 148 -1.52 3.45 -1.44
CA GLU A 148 -2.72 3.61 -0.61
C GLU A 148 -3.99 3.59 -1.48
N LEU A 149 -4.00 4.33 -2.59
CA LEU A 149 -5.14 4.37 -3.52
C LEU A 149 -5.50 2.98 -4.06
N ARG A 150 -4.50 2.21 -4.50
CA ARG A 150 -4.70 0.83 -4.98
C ARG A 150 -5.26 -0.07 -3.88
N GLN A 151 -4.71 0.01 -2.66
CA GLN A 151 -5.17 -0.80 -1.54
C GLN A 151 -6.60 -0.47 -1.14
N ARG A 152 -6.98 0.82 -1.16
CA ARG A 152 -8.36 1.24 -0.89
C ARG A 152 -9.33 0.74 -1.94
N ALA A 153 -8.97 0.83 -3.22
CA ALA A 153 -9.78 0.29 -4.31
C ALA A 153 -9.98 -1.22 -4.16
N ALA A 154 -8.91 -1.96 -3.85
CA ALA A 154 -8.97 -3.40 -3.61
C ALA A 154 -9.84 -3.75 -2.39
N ALA A 155 -9.69 -3.01 -1.28
CA ALA A 155 -10.52 -3.21 -0.09
C ALA A 155 -12.01 -2.94 -0.35
N ALA A 156 -12.33 -1.87 -1.10
CA ALA A 156 -13.70 -1.57 -1.49
C ALA A 156 -14.29 -2.69 -2.37
N ALA A 157 -13.53 -3.19 -3.35
CA ALA A 157 -13.95 -4.31 -4.20
C ALA A 157 -14.20 -5.59 -3.38
N LEU A 158 -13.34 -5.91 -2.41
CA LEU A 158 -13.53 -7.06 -1.52
C LEU A 158 -14.78 -6.93 -0.66
N ILE A 159 -15.09 -5.73 -0.14
CA ILE A 159 -16.31 -5.48 0.63
C ILE A 159 -17.54 -5.72 -0.26
N VAL A 160 -17.56 -5.16 -1.47
CA VAL A 160 -18.66 -5.35 -2.43
C VAL A 160 -18.85 -6.82 -2.78
N ALA A 161 -17.76 -7.54 -3.08
CA ALA A 161 -17.80 -8.97 -3.38
C ALA A 161 -18.34 -9.80 -2.21
N THR A 162 -17.93 -9.48 -0.98
CA THR A 162 -18.40 -10.17 0.24
C THR A 162 -19.89 -9.93 0.46
N LEU A 163 -20.36 -8.69 0.29
CA LEU A 163 -21.78 -8.36 0.40
C LEU A 163 -22.61 -9.05 -0.68
N ALA A 164 -22.12 -9.10 -1.92
CA ALA A 164 -22.78 -9.81 -3.02
C ALA A 164 -22.88 -11.32 -2.76
N ALA A 165 -21.81 -11.94 -2.26
CA ALA A 165 -21.81 -13.36 -1.89
C ALA A 165 -22.78 -13.65 -0.73
N ALA A 166 -22.84 -12.77 0.26
CA ALA A 166 -23.79 -12.89 1.37
C ALA A 166 -25.25 -12.77 0.89
N ALA A 167 -25.54 -11.80 0.01
CA ALA A 167 -26.84 -11.62 -0.60
C ALA A 167 -27.27 -12.84 -1.45
N ALA A 168 -26.36 -13.37 -2.28
CA ALA A 168 -26.61 -14.59 -3.06
C ALA A 168 -26.90 -15.80 -2.15
N THR A 169 -26.18 -15.93 -1.04
CA THR A 169 -26.41 -16.99 -0.05
C THR A 169 -27.78 -16.86 0.62
N ALA A 170 -28.20 -15.64 0.96
CA ALA A 170 -29.52 -15.38 1.52
C ALA A 170 -30.65 -15.63 0.50
N ALA A 171 -30.44 -15.26 -0.77
CA ALA A 171 -31.37 -15.55 -1.86
C ALA A 171 -31.52 -17.06 -2.08
N LEU A 172 -30.43 -17.83 -2.09
CA LEU A 172 -30.49 -19.30 -2.17
C LEU A 172 -31.22 -19.92 -0.98
N ARG A 173 -31.01 -19.41 0.25
CA ARG A 173 -31.72 -19.88 1.44
C ARG A 173 -33.22 -19.58 1.44
N SER A 174 -33.64 -18.51 0.78
CA SER A 174 -35.06 -18.12 0.67
C SER A 174 -35.76 -18.76 -0.53
N ALA A 175 -35.03 -19.04 -1.61
CA ALA A 175 -35.56 -19.71 -2.80
C ALA A 175 -35.63 -21.25 -2.66
N VAL A 176 -34.77 -21.85 -1.83
CA VAL A 176 -34.75 -23.29 -1.61
C VAL A 176 -35.51 -23.62 -0.31
N PRO A 177 -36.64 -24.34 -0.36
CA PRO A 177 -37.32 -24.77 0.86
C PRO A 177 -36.34 -25.60 1.72
N PRO A 178 -36.35 -25.45 3.05
CA PRO A 178 -35.33 -26.04 3.93
C PRO A 178 -35.20 -27.56 3.78
N LEU A 179 -36.28 -28.25 3.39
CA LEU A 179 -36.30 -29.68 3.07
C LEU A 179 -35.47 -30.03 1.83
N ALA A 180 -35.47 -29.19 0.79
CA ALA A 180 -34.67 -29.40 -0.43
C ALA A 180 -33.17 -29.14 -0.20
N LEU A 181 -32.83 -28.16 0.65
CA LEU A 181 -31.43 -27.90 1.03
C LEU A 181 -30.87 -29.04 1.89
N ALA A 182 -31.65 -29.55 2.84
CA ALA A 182 -31.29 -30.72 3.64
C ALA A 182 -31.11 -31.97 2.77
N ALA A 183 -32.02 -32.22 1.82
CA ALA A 183 -31.91 -33.33 0.87
C ALA A 183 -30.64 -33.23 -0.01
N ALA A 184 -30.32 -32.04 -0.51
CA ALA A 184 -29.12 -31.82 -1.33
C ALA A 184 -27.81 -32.03 -0.53
N LEU A 185 -27.74 -31.56 0.72
CA LEU A 185 -26.58 -31.77 1.59
C LEU A 185 -26.43 -33.25 2.00
N CYS A 186 -27.54 -33.96 2.23
CA CYS A 186 -27.55 -35.41 2.44
C CYS A 186 -27.06 -36.17 1.20
N ALA A 187 -27.50 -35.77 -0.01
CA ALA A 187 -27.05 -36.40 -1.25
C ALA A 187 -25.55 -36.17 -1.51
N LEU A 188 -25.04 -34.96 -1.27
CA LEU A 188 -23.62 -34.64 -1.41
C LEU A 188 -22.73 -35.39 -0.40
N SER A 189 -23.18 -35.51 0.85
CA SER A 189 -22.45 -36.27 1.87
C SER A 189 -22.49 -37.78 1.63
N ALA A 190 -23.58 -38.32 1.10
CA ALA A 190 -23.67 -39.72 0.65
C ALA A 190 -22.72 -39.99 -0.53
N ALA A 191 -22.69 -39.12 -1.53
CA ALA A 191 -21.79 -39.23 -2.68
C ALA A 191 -20.31 -39.15 -2.27
N ALA A 192 -19.97 -38.29 -1.30
CA ALA A 192 -18.62 -38.20 -0.75
C ALA A 192 -18.19 -39.46 0.01
N ARG A 193 -19.10 -40.11 0.76
CA ARG A 193 -18.84 -41.40 1.42
C ARG A 193 -18.64 -42.52 0.41
N LEU A 194 -19.48 -42.58 -0.64
CA LEU A 194 -19.33 -43.56 -1.71
C LEU A 194 -17.96 -43.44 -2.41
N ARG A 195 -17.52 -42.21 -2.71
CA ARG A 195 -16.18 -41.96 -3.30
C ARG A 195 -15.02 -42.38 -2.38
N ARG A 196 -15.18 -42.30 -1.05
CA ARG A 196 -14.16 -42.80 -0.11
C ARG A 196 -14.15 -44.32 -0.05
N ALA A 197 -15.33 -44.96 -0.05
CA ALA A 197 -15.43 -46.41 -0.05
C ALA A 197 -14.82 -47.03 -1.32
N THR A 198 -15.07 -46.45 -2.50
CA THR A 198 -14.50 -46.93 -3.76
C THR A 198 -13.00 -46.70 -3.87
N ARG A 199 -12.46 -45.63 -3.25
CA ARG A 199 -11.00 -45.41 -3.16
C ARG A 199 -10.31 -46.28 -2.11
N GLY A 200 -11.01 -46.69 -1.05
CA GLY A 200 -10.49 -47.61 -0.04
C GLY A 200 -10.41 -49.05 -0.52
N GLY A 201 -11.38 -49.51 -1.32
CA GLY A 201 -11.40 -50.87 -1.87
C GLY A 201 -10.30 -51.15 -2.90
N ALA A 202 -9.83 -50.13 -3.63
CA ALA A 202 -8.78 -50.28 -4.63
C ALA A 202 -7.38 -50.57 -4.04
N ARG A 203 -7.18 -50.40 -2.71
CA ARG A 203 -5.91 -50.73 -2.03
C ARG A 203 -5.87 -52.14 -1.42
N ALA A 204 -6.99 -52.87 -1.40
CA ALA A 204 -7.08 -54.19 -0.76
C ALA A 204 -6.76 -55.38 -1.71
N HIS A 205 -6.45 -55.12 -2.99
CA HIS A 205 -6.16 -56.16 -3.99
C HIS A 205 -4.75 -56.06 -4.60
N SER A 206 -3.82 -55.37 -3.92
CA SER A 206 -2.41 -55.27 -4.33
C SER A 206 -1.44 -55.78 -3.26
N ALA A 207 -1.85 -56.81 -2.50
CA ALA A 207 -0.99 -57.57 -1.60
C ALA A 207 -1.08 -59.06 -1.96
#